data_AF-A0A401PI36-F1
#
_entry.id   AF-A0A401PI36-F1
#
_cell.length_a   1.000
_cell.length_b   1.000
_cell.length_c   1.000
_cell.angle_alpha   90.00
_cell.angle_beta   90.00
_cell.angle_gamma   90.00
#
_symmetry.space_group_name_H-M   'P 1'
#
loop_
_entity.id
_entity.type
_entity.pdbx_description
1 polymer ?
#
loop_
_entity_poly.entity_id
_entity_poly.type
_entity_poly.pdbx_seq_one_letter_code
_entity_poly.pdbx_strand_id
1 'polypeptide(L)'
;MTHLQVLGICLLWIVNGVSSQSVCAGTENRLSSLFGQEQQYQQLQKMYVNCEIVMGNLEITNINANRNLTFLRVGTKGFPL
;
A
#
# COMPACT_ATOMS: atom_id res chain seq x y z
N MET A 1 -33.97 -15.39 23.66
CA MET A 1 -33.55 -13.96 23.54
C MET A 1 -32.04 -13.78 23.49
N THR A 2 -31.24 -14.68 24.08
CA THR A 2 -29.76 -14.62 24.10
C THR A 2 -29.09 -14.88 22.75
N HIS A 3 -29.61 -15.80 21.94
CA HIS A 3 -29.02 -16.17 20.64
C HIS A 3 -28.97 -15.00 19.64
N LEU A 4 -30.02 -14.17 19.61
CA LEU A 4 -30.12 -13.04 18.69
C LEU A 4 -29.19 -11.87 19.09
N GLN A 5 -28.99 -11.66 20.40
CA GLN A 5 -28.04 -10.67 20.90
C GLN A 5 -26.59 -11.07 20.63
N VAL A 6 -26.26 -12.36 20.76
CA VAL A 6 -24.91 -12.88 20.43
C VAL A 6 -24.61 -12.74 18.94
N LEU A 7 -25.58 -13.05 18.07
CA LEU A 7 -25.47 -12.82 16.63
C LEU A 7 -25.27 -11.32 16.30
N GLY A 8 -26.03 -10.43 16.94
CA GLY A 8 -25.88 -8.99 16.77
C GLY A 8 -24.51 -8.46 17.20
N ILE A 9 -24.00 -8.94 18.33
CA ILE A 9 -22.66 -8.58 18.82
C ILE A 9 -21.58 -9.11 17.85
N CYS A 10 -21.67 -10.36 17.41
CA CYS A 10 -20.74 -10.92 16.41
C CYS A 10 -20.70 -10.08 15.12
N LEU A 11 -21.85 -9.70 14.58
CA LEU A 11 -21.92 -8.87 13.38
C LEU A 11 -21.29 -7.50 13.60
N LEU A 12 -21.51 -6.89 14.77
CA LEU A 12 -20.89 -5.60 15.14
C LEU A 12 -19.36 -5.70 15.23
N TRP A 13 -18.77 -6.79 15.74
CA TRP A 13 -17.32 -6.98 15.75
C TRP A 13 -16.73 -7.16 14.35
N ILE A 14 -17.43 -7.87 13.46
CA ILE A 14 -16.97 -8.10 12.08
C ILE A 14 -16.95 -6.79 11.28
N VAL A 15 -17.96 -5.92 11.44
CA VAL A 15 -18.03 -4.66 10.66
C VAL A 15 -17.07 -3.58 11.15
N ASN A 16 -16.64 -3.60 12.41
CA ASN A 16 -15.73 -2.59 12.98
C ASN A 16 -14.24 -2.91 12.76
N GLY A 17 -13.90 -4.14 12.36
CA GLY A 17 -12.50 -4.59 12.19
C GLY A 17 -11.89 -4.37 10.80
N VAL A 18 -12.66 -3.89 9.83
CA VAL A 18 -12.17 -3.76 8.44
C VAL A 18 -11.48 -2.40 8.28
N SER A 19 -10.19 -2.34 8.63
CA SER A 19 -9.31 -1.26 8.17
C SER A 19 -9.10 -1.42 6.67
N SER A 20 -9.60 -0.48 5.87
CA SER A 20 -9.43 -0.48 4.42
C SER A 20 -7.98 -0.12 4.08
N GLN A 21 -7.10 -1.12 4.05
CA GLN A 21 -5.71 -0.95 3.65
C GLN A 21 -5.60 -0.66 2.15
N SER A 22 -4.79 0.33 1.77
CA SER A 22 -4.51 0.59 0.36
C SER A 22 -3.43 -0.36 -0.14
N VAL A 23 -3.81 -1.21 -1.09
CA VAL A 23 -2.93 -2.22 -1.68
C VAL A 23 -2.55 -1.80 -3.10
N CYS A 24 -1.26 -1.91 -3.45
CA CYS A 24 -0.75 -1.66 -4.79
C CYS A 24 -0.01 -2.87 -5.32
N ALA A 25 -0.01 -3.07 -6.63
CA ALA A 25 0.81 -4.08 -7.27
C ALA A 25 2.28 -3.64 -7.33
N GLY A 26 3.18 -4.58 -7.08
CA GLY A 26 4.62 -4.43 -7.32
C GLY A 26 5.00 -4.64 -8.79
N THR A 27 6.30 -4.57 -9.07
CA THR A 27 6.87 -4.81 -10.41
C THR A 27 7.89 -5.94 -10.39
N GLU A 28 8.18 -6.53 -11.56
CA GLU A 28 9.20 -7.57 -11.76
C GLU A 28 10.11 -7.23 -12.96
N ASN A 29 10.55 -5.97 -13.06
CA ASN A 29 11.35 -5.48 -14.17
C ASN A 29 12.87 -5.68 -13.98
N ARG A 30 13.33 -6.11 -12.79
CA ARG A 30 14.76 -6.25 -12.46
C ARG A 30 15.53 -4.95 -12.77
N LEU A 31 16.48 -4.98 -13.72
CA LEU A 31 17.30 -3.84 -14.17
C LEU A 31 16.87 -3.30 -15.55
N SER A 32 15.76 -3.80 -16.10
CA SER A 32 15.25 -3.37 -17.40
C SER A 32 14.63 -1.97 -17.27
N SER A 33 15.35 -0.94 -17.69
CA SER A 33 14.81 0.43 -17.70
C SER A 33 13.91 0.62 -18.92
N LEU A 34 12.60 0.45 -18.72
CA LEU A 34 11.60 0.70 -19.77
C LEU A 34 11.44 2.21 -20.09
N PHE A 35 11.84 3.09 -19.16
CA PHE A 35 11.61 4.53 -19.22
C PHE A 35 12.88 5.33 -18.93
N GLY A 36 12.87 6.63 -19.29
CA GLY A 36 13.88 7.57 -18.82
C GLY A 36 13.73 7.88 -17.32
N GLN A 37 14.78 8.39 -16.67
CA GLN A 37 14.82 8.59 -15.20
C GLN A 37 13.62 9.41 -14.66
N GLU A 38 13.18 10.44 -15.39
CA GLU A 38 12.02 11.26 -15.00
C GLU A 38 10.70 10.51 -15.08
N GLN A 39 10.49 9.79 -16.17
CA GLN A 39 9.28 9.00 -16.38
C GLN A 39 9.21 7.85 -15.37
N GLN A 40 10.35 7.25 -15.04
CA GLN A 40 10.43 6.21 -14.03
C GLN A 40 10.09 6.74 -12.64
N TYR A 41 10.57 7.93 -12.28
CA TYR A 41 10.19 8.59 -11.03
C TYR A 41 8.70 8.94 -10.98
N GLN A 42 8.14 9.50 -12.07
CA GLN A 42 6.70 9.82 -12.15
C GLN A 42 5.83 8.56 -12.03
N GLN A 43 6.25 7.47 -12.66
CA GLN A 43 5.57 6.18 -12.57
C GLN A 43 5.63 5.62 -11.14
N LEU A 44 6.80 5.67 -10.50
CA LEU A 44 6.98 5.27 -9.09
C LEU A 44 6.04 6.06 -8.17
N GLN A 45 5.99 7.38 -8.34
CA GLN A 45 5.11 8.24 -7.54
C GLN A 45 3.64 7.90 -7.77
N LYS A 46 3.22 7.72 -9.03
CA LYS A 46 1.84 7.42 -9.37
C LYS A 46 1.37 6.06 -8.83
N MET A 47 2.25 5.06 -8.81
CA MET A 47 1.88 3.71 -8.36
C MET A 47 1.84 3.56 -6.84
N TYR A 48 2.73 4.26 -6.12
CA TYR A 48 2.92 4.02 -4.70
C TYR A 48 2.47 5.18 -3.80
N VAL A 49 1.91 6.25 -4.37
CA VAL A 49 1.30 7.32 -3.57
C VAL A 49 0.12 6.76 -2.77
N ASN A 50 0.12 7.04 -1.47
CA ASN A 50 -0.87 6.52 -0.51
C ASN A 50 -0.92 4.99 -0.45
N CYS A 51 0.12 4.28 -0.88
CA CYS A 51 0.17 2.82 -0.78
C CYS A 51 0.58 2.38 0.62
N GLU A 52 -0.19 1.48 1.24
CA GLU A 52 0.15 0.89 2.54
C GLU A 52 0.81 -0.49 2.37
N ILE A 53 0.33 -1.28 1.41
CA ILE A 53 0.82 -2.64 1.15
C ILE A 53 1.15 -2.80 -0.32
N VAL A 54 2.39 -3.20 -0.61
CA VAL A 54 2.82 -3.59 -1.96
C VAL A 54 2.73 -5.11 -2.08
N MET A 55 1.91 -5.59 -3.03
CA MET A 55 1.84 -6.99 -3.40
C MET A 55 2.90 -7.28 -4.48
N GLY A 56 3.98 -7.97 -4.09
CA GLY A 56 5.13 -8.21 -4.96
C GLY A 56 6.35 -7.39 -4.54
N ASN A 57 7.18 -6.97 -5.50
CA ASN A 57 8.40 -6.23 -5.21
C ASN A 57 8.23 -4.72 -5.43
N LEU A 58 8.68 -3.91 -4.46
CA LEU A 58 8.91 -2.49 -4.65
C LEU A 58 10.30 -2.29 -5.28
N GLU A 59 10.35 -2.13 -6.60
CA GLU A 59 11.61 -1.91 -7.33
C GLU A 59 11.84 -0.41 -7.56
N ILE A 60 12.90 0.15 -6.97
CA ILE A 60 13.35 1.52 -7.20
C ILE A 60 14.68 1.46 -7.94
N THR A 61 14.64 1.56 -9.27
CA THR A 61 15.84 1.54 -10.12
C THR A 61 15.97 2.85 -10.87
N ASN A 62 17.11 3.10 -11.53
CA ASN A 62 17.36 4.19 -12.50
C ASN A 62 16.58 5.51 -12.27
N ILE A 63 16.67 6.08 -11.07
CA ILE A 63 16.17 7.43 -10.74
C ILE A 63 17.31 8.30 -10.20
N ASN A 64 17.16 9.62 -10.34
CA ASN A 64 18.12 10.56 -9.75
C ASN A 64 18.07 10.50 -8.22
N ALA A 65 19.23 10.47 -7.56
CA ALA A 65 19.36 10.39 -6.11
C ALA A 65 18.75 11.59 -5.36
N ASN A 66 18.61 12.74 -6.00
CA ASN A 66 18.05 13.95 -5.38
C ASN A 66 16.51 14.01 -5.46
N ARG A 67 15.85 12.88 -5.77
CA ARG A 67 14.39 12.80 -5.90
C ARG A 67 13.71 12.61 -4.55
N ASN A 68 12.53 13.19 -4.40
CA ASN A 68 11.77 13.09 -3.16
C ASN A 68 10.97 11.78 -3.13
N LEU A 69 11.33 10.88 -2.21
CA LEU A 69 10.65 9.59 -2.04
C LEU A 69 9.68 9.58 -0.85
N THR A 70 9.24 10.75 -0.35
CA THR A 70 8.40 10.80 0.86
C THR A 70 7.02 10.18 0.66
N PHE A 71 6.57 10.04 -0.59
CA PHE A 71 5.32 9.34 -0.92
C PHE A 71 5.37 7.83 -0.60
N LEU A 72 6.55 7.24 -0.42
CA LEU A 72 6.72 5.85 0.02
C LEU A 72 6.55 5.67 1.54
N ARG A 73 6.47 6.76 2.32
CA ARG A 73 6.19 6.65 3.75
C ARG A 73 4.75 6.21 3.95
N VAL A 74 4.59 5.00 4.48
CA VAL A 74 3.32 4.54 5.04
C VAL A 74 3.04 5.32 6.32
N GLY A 75 1.90 6.01 6.37
CA GLY A 75 1.39 6.53 7.63
C GLY A 75 1.00 5.34 8.49
N THR A 76 1.67 5.13 9.63
CA THR A 76 1.30 4.08 10.57
C THR A 76 -0.09 4.38 11.13
N LYS A 77 -1.14 3.97 10.42
CA LYS A 77 -2.46 3.80 11.01
C LYS A 77 -2.42 2.47 11.73
N GLY A 78 -2.43 2.56 13.06
CA GLY A 78 -2.27 1.48 14.02
C GLY A 78 -2.61 0.10 13.49
N PHE A 79 -1.57 -0.68 13.20
CA PHE A 79 -1.66 -2.13 13.28
C PHE A 79 -1.80 -2.44 14.79
N PRO A 80 -2.89 -3.08 15.24
CA PRO A 80 -2.91 -3.60 16.60
C PRO A 80 -1.95 -4.80 16.62
N LEU A 81 -0.84 -4.68 17.33
CA LEU A 81 -0.16 -5.84 17.92
C LEU A 81 -0.99 -6.34 19.10
#